data_AF-A0A1B7U6H8-F1
#
_entry.id   AF-A0A1B7U6H8-F1
#
_cell.length_a   1.000
_cell.length_b   1.000
_cell.length_c   1.000
_cell.angle_alpha   90.00
_cell.angle_beta   90.00
_cell.angle_gamma   90.00
#
_symmetry.space_group_name_H-M   'P 1'
#
loop_
_entity.id
_entity.type
_entity.pdbx_description
1 polymer ?
#
loop_
_entity_poly.entity_id
_entity_poly.type
_entity_poly.pdbx_seq_one_letter_code
_entity_poly.pdbx_strand_id
1 'polypeptide(L)'
;MDGVASCQHGGGHEPVSRRQLLKLVGGAGAVAIVSGCARSPSVTEPATGGTHTPMTASAIPVSAASAVMLCRDAWGARPARAGGRPHTITRMTLHHEAVVLGENRNAPNRLRQDQRYHQDTQGWVDIAYHVGIDRDGNIYELRTPEIAGDTATDYDTTGHLLVLCEGDFDKEAVSEAQLHAAALAFAWATQTFHIATDTLAGHRDLAQTSCPGTNLYAHLSSGDLKRRVNDLLAGGTVNLQRVCGPAAAATVAAIEAG
;
A
#
# COMPACT_ATOMS: atom_id res chain seq x y z
N MET A 1 50.87 38.32 14.99
CA MET A 1 51.16 36.92 14.64
C MET A 1 49.91 36.10 14.95
N ASP A 2 49.01 35.75 14.06
CA ASP A 2 48.59 36.10 12.69
C ASP A 2 47.15 35.54 12.65
N GLY A 3 46.12 36.27 12.20
CA GLY A 3 45.82 36.42 10.78
C GLY A 3 44.58 35.62 10.40
N VAL A 4 43.40 36.21 10.65
CA VAL A 4 42.18 36.29 9.81
C VAL A 4 41.90 35.20 8.76
N ALA A 5 40.68 34.63 8.77
CA ALA A 5 39.77 34.60 7.60
C ALA A 5 38.36 34.10 7.97
N SER A 6 37.41 35.04 7.89
CA SER A 6 35.97 34.83 7.79
C SER A 6 35.60 34.68 6.31
N CYS A 7 34.59 33.88 5.99
CA CYS A 7 33.91 33.91 4.70
C CYS A 7 32.40 33.84 4.90
N GLN A 8 31.78 35.02 4.88
CA GLN A 8 30.40 35.20 4.47
C GLN A 8 30.32 35.08 2.94
N HIS A 9 29.29 34.45 2.41
CA HIS A 9 28.78 34.75 1.06
C HIS A 9 27.25 34.86 1.16
N GLY A 10 26.78 36.10 1.04
CA GLY A 10 25.40 36.40 0.69
C GLY A 10 25.20 36.27 -0.83
N GLY A 11 23.97 35.99 -1.22
CA GLY A 11 23.55 35.94 -2.62
C GLY A 11 22.11 35.48 -2.69
N GLY A 12 21.18 36.42 -2.55
CA GLY A 12 19.77 36.16 -2.80
C GLY A 12 19.49 35.98 -4.30
N HIS A 13 18.46 35.21 -4.62
CA HIS A 13 17.61 35.45 -5.78
C HIS A 13 16.23 34.86 -5.54
N GLU A 14 15.24 35.74 -5.60
CA GLU A 14 13.79 35.48 -5.62
C GLU A 14 13.33 34.80 -6.93
N PRO A 15 12.04 34.41 -7.06
CA PRO A 15 11.61 33.19 -7.75
C PRO A 15 11.45 33.34 -9.27
N VAL A 16 11.67 32.23 -9.98
CA VAL A 16 11.37 32.13 -11.42
C VAL A 16 9.87 31.88 -11.61
N SER A 17 9.14 32.97 -11.82
CA SER A 17 7.84 32.96 -12.49
C SER A 17 8.03 32.85 -14.00
N ARG A 18 7.33 31.92 -14.66
CA ARG A 18 7.15 31.96 -16.12
C ARG A 18 5.71 31.67 -16.51
N ARG A 19 4.95 32.74 -16.72
CA ARG A 19 3.77 32.75 -17.61
C ARG A 19 4.22 33.07 -19.03
N GLN A 20 3.75 32.29 -20.00
CA GLN A 20 3.33 32.70 -21.36
C GLN A 20 2.72 31.46 -22.05
N LEU A 21 1.40 31.34 -22.22
CA LEU A 21 0.49 31.94 -23.22
C LEU A 21 0.76 31.45 -24.66
N LEU A 22 -0.15 30.65 -25.23
CA LEU A 22 -0.82 30.98 -26.48
C LEU A 22 -2.08 30.11 -26.70
N LYS A 23 -3.16 30.81 -27.03
CA LYS A 23 -4.43 30.27 -27.52
C LYS A 23 -4.27 29.94 -29.02
N LEU A 24 -4.95 28.89 -29.48
CA LEU A 24 -5.51 28.90 -30.83
C LEU A 24 -6.91 28.26 -30.83
N VAL A 25 -7.80 29.03 -31.44
CA VAL A 25 -9.22 28.79 -31.71
C VAL A 25 -9.33 28.26 -33.14
N GLY A 26 -10.30 27.39 -33.40
CA GLY A 26 -10.76 27.03 -34.74
C GLY A 26 -10.98 25.52 -34.85
N GLY A 27 -12.14 24.99 -35.24
CA GLY A 27 -13.31 25.64 -35.81
C GLY A 27 -14.54 24.75 -35.72
N ALA A 28 -15.67 25.42 -35.99
CA ALA A 28 -17.00 24.86 -36.03
C ALA A 28 -17.16 23.84 -37.17
N GLY A 29 -17.85 22.75 -36.86
CA GLY A 29 -18.46 21.84 -37.82
C GLY A 29 -19.84 21.44 -37.29
N ALA A 30 -20.83 22.28 -37.54
CA ALA A 30 -22.23 21.88 -37.47
C ALA A 30 -22.53 20.93 -38.64
N VAL A 31 -23.46 19.98 -38.46
CA VAL A 31 -24.63 19.76 -39.36
C VAL A 31 -25.45 18.53 -38.93
N ALA A 32 -26.76 18.70 -39.12
CA ALA A 32 -27.83 17.71 -39.29
C ALA A 32 -28.37 16.97 -38.06
N ILE A 33 -29.34 17.65 -37.46
CA ILE A 33 -30.49 17.10 -36.76
C ILE A 33 -31.30 16.28 -37.78
N VAL A 34 -31.54 14.99 -37.52
CA VAL A 34 -32.66 14.27 -38.14
C VAL A 34 -33.60 13.85 -37.01
N SER A 35 -34.67 14.62 -36.89
CA SER A 35 -35.89 14.21 -36.19
C SER A 35 -36.44 12.95 -36.85
N GLY A 36 -36.65 11.90 -36.05
CA GLY A 36 -37.33 10.69 -36.44
C GLY A 36 -38.25 10.22 -35.31
N CYS A 37 -39.33 10.95 -35.08
CA CYS A 37 -40.44 10.47 -34.27
C CYS A 37 -41.15 9.34 -35.03
N ALA A 38 -40.85 8.09 -34.70
CA ALA A 38 -41.68 6.95 -35.07
C ALA A 38 -42.46 6.48 -33.83
N ARG A 39 -43.70 6.95 -33.71
CA ARG A 39 -44.75 6.31 -32.91
C ARG A 39 -45.37 5.21 -33.75
N SER A 40 -45.47 4.00 -33.19
CA SER A 40 -46.50 2.98 -33.45
C SER A 40 -46.14 1.70 -32.68
N PRO A 41 -47.09 0.79 -32.43
CA PRO A 41 -48.31 0.97 -31.66
C PRO A 41 -48.26 0.12 -30.37
N SER A 42 -49.07 0.50 -29.39
CA SER A 42 -49.39 -0.33 -28.23
C SER A 42 -50.10 -1.61 -28.69
N VAL A 43 -49.40 -2.74 -28.68
CA VAL A 43 -49.99 -4.07 -28.77
C VAL A 43 -50.32 -4.51 -27.35
N THR A 44 -51.61 -4.54 -27.05
CA THR A 44 -52.16 -5.15 -25.84
C THR A 44 -52.21 -6.66 -26.08
N GLU A 45 -51.27 -7.41 -25.50
CA GLU A 45 -51.38 -8.87 -25.38
C GLU A 45 -51.98 -9.26 -24.01
N PRO A 46 -52.77 -10.33 -23.95
CA PRO A 46 -53.49 -10.73 -22.76
C PRO A 46 -52.55 -11.38 -21.74
N ALA A 47 -52.77 -11.06 -20.47
CA ALA A 47 -52.17 -11.75 -19.33
C ALA A 47 -52.57 -13.24 -19.36
N THR A 48 -51.65 -14.10 -19.78
CA THR A 48 -51.70 -15.53 -19.50
C THR A 48 -50.75 -15.80 -18.34
N GLY A 49 -51.32 -16.29 -17.24
CA GLY A 49 -50.60 -16.67 -16.03
C GLY A 49 -49.65 -17.83 -16.32
N GLY A 50 -48.39 -17.49 -16.63
CA GLY A 50 -47.27 -18.40 -16.53
C GLY A 50 -46.77 -18.40 -15.09
N THR A 51 -46.83 -19.55 -14.43
CA THR A 51 -46.07 -19.84 -13.21
C THR A 51 -44.58 -19.77 -13.55
N HIS A 52 -44.01 -18.58 -13.45
CA HIS A 52 -42.56 -18.39 -13.50
C HIS A 52 -41.97 -19.01 -12.24
N THR A 53 -41.44 -20.23 -12.38
CA THR A 53 -40.53 -20.80 -11.40
C THR A 53 -39.37 -19.82 -11.22
N PRO A 54 -39.06 -19.33 -10.00
CA PRO A 54 -37.93 -18.46 -9.82
C PRO A 54 -36.68 -19.24 -10.21
N MET A 55 -36.00 -18.76 -11.25
CA MET A 55 -34.69 -19.24 -11.63
C MET A 55 -33.76 -18.87 -10.48
N THR A 56 -33.43 -19.84 -9.62
CA THR A 56 -32.39 -19.68 -8.61
C THR A 56 -31.10 -19.40 -9.36
N ALA A 57 -30.68 -18.14 -9.38
CA ALA A 57 -29.36 -17.77 -9.83
C ALA A 57 -28.35 -18.55 -8.98
N SER A 58 -27.65 -19.48 -9.63
CA SER A 58 -26.56 -20.21 -8.98
C SER A 58 -25.49 -19.16 -8.64
N ALA A 59 -25.36 -18.85 -7.35
CA ALA A 59 -24.32 -17.95 -6.89
C ALA A 59 -22.97 -18.58 -7.23
N ILE A 60 -22.20 -17.95 -8.11
CA ILE A 60 -20.82 -18.33 -8.35
C ILE A 60 -20.11 -18.28 -7.00
N PRO A 61 -19.42 -19.34 -6.56
CA PRO A 61 -18.70 -19.32 -5.30
C PRO A 61 -17.69 -18.17 -5.35
N VAL A 62 -17.89 -17.17 -4.50
CA VAL A 62 -16.94 -16.10 -4.25
C VAL A 62 -15.67 -16.76 -3.71
N SER A 63 -14.58 -16.72 -4.47
CA SER A 63 -13.32 -17.36 -4.09
C SER A 63 -12.61 -16.47 -3.08
N ALA A 64 -12.49 -16.92 -1.83
CA ALA A 64 -11.72 -16.19 -0.83
C ALA A 64 -10.22 -16.25 -1.14
N ALA A 65 -9.55 -15.11 -1.24
CA ALA A 65 -8.10 -15.05 -1.23
C ALA A 65 -7.62 -15.13 0.23
N SER A 66 -6.73 -16.07 0.54
CA SER A 66 -6.20 -16.24 1.90
C SER A 66 -4.69 -16.37 1.85
N ALA A 67 -4.01 -15.62 2.73
CA ALA A 67 -2.57 -15.73 2.95
C ALA A 67 -2.25 -15.73 4.44
N VAL A 68 -1.04 -16.17 4.78
CA VAL A 68 -0.57 -16.22 6.17
C VAL A 68 0.12 -14.91 6.53
N MET A 69 -0.21 -14.39 7.71
CA MET A 69 0.56 -13.35 8.39
C MET A 69 1.30 -13.99 9.57
N LEU A 70 2.63 -13.98 9.51
CA LEU A 70 3.51 -14.51 10.54
C LEU A 70 3.51 -13.56 11.74
N CYS A 71 3.05 -14.06 12.89
CA CYS A 71 2.97 -13.24 14.09
C CYS A 71 4.34 -12.80 14.59
N ARG A 72 4.33 -11.76 15.42
CA ARG A 72 5.53 -11.14 16.01
C ARG A 72 6.49 -12.12 16.69
N ASP A 73 5.95 -13.08 17.42
CA ASP A 73 6.74 -14.11 18.12
C ASP A 73 7.49 -15.02 17.15
N ALA A 74 6.95 -15.27 15.96
CA ALA A 74 7.55 -16.14 14.94
C ALA A 74 8.91 -15.62 14.46
N TRP A 75 9.03 -14.31 14.24
CA TRP A 75 10.26 -13.69 13.77
C TRP A 75 11.15 -13.15 14.90
N GLY A 76 10.80 -13.44 16.16
CA GLY A 76 11.58 -13.03 17.32
C GLY A 76 11.50 -11.54 17.61
N ALA A 77 10.35 -10.91 17.35
CA ALA A 77 10.10 -9.53 17.71
C ALA A 77 10.27 -9.32 19.21
N ARG A 78 10.95 -8.24 19.58
CA ARG A 78 10.90 -7.72 20.95
C ARG A 78 9.48 -7.22 21.27
N PRO A 79 9.10 -7.20 22.55
CA PRO A 79 7.89 -6.49 22.97
C PRO A 79 7.95 -5.01 22.57
N ALA A 80 6.79 -4.43 22.23
CA ALA A 80 6.68 -2.99 22.11
C ALA A 80 6.93 -2.33 23.48
N ARG A 81 7.56 -1.15 23.49
CA ARG A 81 7.74 -0.33 24.68
C ARG A 81 6.40 0.34 25.04
N ALA A 82 6.25 0.72 26.31
CA ALA A 82 5.07 1.44 26.77
C ALA A 82 4.94 2.81 26.09
N GLY A 83 3.69 3.25 25.87
CA GLY A 83 3.37 4.53 25.24
C GLY A 83 2.85 4.37 23.82
N GLY A 84 3.20 5.32 22.96
CA GLY A 84 2.72 5.38 21.58
C GLY A 84 1.45 6.22 21.46
N ARG A 85 1.06 6.51 20.22
CA ARG A 85 -0.10 7.35 19.92
C ARG A 85 -1.26 6.48 19.40
N PRO A 86 -2.35 6.31 20.16
CA PRO A 86 -3.54 5.63 19.67
C PRO A 86 -4.08 6.31 18.42
N HIS A 87 -4.53 5.52 17.44
CA HIS A 87 -5.16 6.03 16.23
C HIS A 87 -6.24 5.09 15.68
N THR A 88 -6.99 5.59 14.70
CA THR A 88 -7.89 4.78 13.86
C THR A 88 -7.40 4.87 12.43
N ILE A 89 -7.16 3.72 11.79
CA ILE A 89 -6.72 3.67 10.40
C ILE A 89 -7.81 4.24 9.48
N THR A 90 -7.40 5.17 8.61
CA THR A 90 -8.24 5.82 7.59
C THR A 90 -7.60 5.86 6.20
N ARG A 91 -6.30 5.53 6.09
CA ARG A 91 -5.55 5.51 4.84
C ARG A 91 -4.38 4.53 4.88
N MET A 92 -3.81 4.24 3.71
CA MET A 92 -2.73 3.26 3.56
C MET A 92 -1.49 3.91 2.97
N THR A 93 -0.31 3.48 3.41
CA THR A 93 0.96 4.01 2.89
C THR A 93 1.96 2.91 2.63
N LEU A 94 2.49 2.90 1.41
CA LEU A 94 3.52 1.98 0.96
C LEU A 94 4.91 2.53 1.23
N HIS A 95 5.73 1.69 1.87
CA HIS A 95 7.12 1.96 2.19
C HIS A 95 8.04 0.88 1.61
N HIS A 96 9.30 1.26 1.44
CA HIS A 96 10.40 0.32 1.30
C HIS A 96 11.38 0.46 2.46
N GLU A 97 12.26 -0.52 2.62
CA GLU A 97 13.26 -0.50 3.69
C GLU A 97 14.48 0.39 3.33
N ALA A 98 14.61 0.80 2.06
CA ALA A 98 15.71 1.64 1.56
C ALA A 98 17.10 1.03 1.77
N VAL A 99 17.16 -0.29 1.98
CA VAL A 99 18.40 -1.04 2.05
C VAL A 99 18.23 -2.37 1.33
N VAL A 100 19.25 -2.71 0.55
CA VAL A 100 19.28 -3.93 -0.26
C VAL A 100 19.07 -5.15 0.63
N LEU A 101 18.05 -5.94 0.32
CA LEU A 101 17.78 -7.18 1.05
C LEU A 101 18.74 -8.29 0.59
N GLY A 102 18.98 -8.38 -0.72
CA GLY A 102 19.71 -9.50 -1.32
C GLY A 102 18.89 -10.78 -1.28
N GLU A 103 19.40 -11.80 -0.59
CA GLU A 103 18.70 -13.09 -0.44
C GLU A 103 17.53 -12.97 0.55
N ASN A 104 16.40 -13.63 0.24
CA ASN A 104 15.19 -13.54 1.07
C ASN A 104 15.40 -14.04 2.52
N ARG A 105 16.33 -14.98 2.72
CA ARG A 105 16.73 -15.47 4.05
C ARG A 105 17.16 -14.38 5.03
N ASN A 106 17.54 -13.21 4.54
CA ASN A 106 17.94 -12.08 5.36
C ASN A 106 16.75 -11.34 6.00
N ALA A 107 15.53 -11.48 5.46
CA ALA A 107 14.39 -10.64 5.83
C ALA A 107 14.01 -10.73 7.31
N PRO A 108 13.90 -11.94 7.94
CA PRO A 108 13.57 -12.00 9.37
C PRO A 108 14.62 -11.32 10.26
N ASN A 109 15.91 -11.48 9.92
CA ASN A 109 16.97 -10.80 10.66
C ASN A 109 16.97 -9.29 10.41
N ARG A 110 16.55 -8.86 9.22
CA ARG A 110 16.42 -7.44 8.89
C ARG A 110 15.33 -6.77 9.74
N LEU A 111 14.13 -7.33 9.79
CA LEU A 111 13.05 -6.86 10.67
C LEU A 111 13.49 -6.73 12.13
N ARG A 112 14.26 -7.72 12.63
CA ARG A 112 14.83 -7.65 13.98
C ARG A 112 15.87 -6.53 14.14
N GLN A 113 16.69 -6.24 13.13
CA GLN A 113 17.63 -5.12 13.16
C GLN A 113 16.90 -3.78 13.16
N ASP A 114 15.87 -3.64 12.32
CA ASP A 114 15.12 -2.39 12.20
C ASP A 114 14.32 -2.11 13.46
N GLN A 115 13.70 -3.14 14.05
CA GLN A 115 13.06 -3.00 15.35
C GLN A 115 14.05 -2.52 16.42
N ARG A 116 15.26 -3.09 16.47
CA ARG A 116 16.31 -2.64 17.41
C ARG A 116 16.71 -1.20 17.15
N TYR A 117 16.92 -0.81 15.90
CA TYR A 117 17.27 0.56 15.55
C TYR A 117 16.16 1.54 15.94
N HIS A 118 14.91 1.24 15.59
CA HIS A 118 13.75 2.07 15.94
C HIS A 118 13.56 2.22 17.44
N GLN A 119 13.70 1.14 18.20
CA GLN A 119 13.57 1.19 19.66
C GLN A 119 14.81 1.83 20.30
N ASP A 120 16.00 1.27 20.07
CA ASP A 120 17.21 1.58 20.84
C ASP A 120 17.86 2.89 20.39
N THR A 121 17.74 3.25 19.11
CA THR A 121 18.35 4.48 18.56
C THR A 121 17.33 5.60 18.38
N GLN A 122 16.17 5.33 17.79
CA GLN A 122 15.14 6.37 17.56
C GLN A 122 14.24 6.61 18.78
N GLY A 123 14.25 5.70 19.77
CA GLY A 123 13.41 5.81 20.95
C GLY A 123 11.92 5.51 20.70
N TRP A 124 11.57 4.99 19.52
CA TRP A 124 10.19 4.66 19.17
C TRP A 124 9.69 3.47 19.99
N VAL A 125 8.36 3.33 20.05
CA VAL A 125 7.75 2.26 20.83
C VAL A 125 8.02 0.88 20.25
N ASP A 126 8.17 0.79 18.93
CA ASP A 126 8.35 -0.46 18.19
C ASP A 126 8.93 -0.18 16.79
N ILE A 127 9.08 -1.22 15.98
CA ILE A 127 9.31 -1.06 14.53
C ILE A 127 8.26 -0.12 13.91
N ALA A 128 8.67 0.69 12.93
CA ALA A 128 7.88 1.81 12.41
C ALA A 128 6.54 1.42 11.77
N TYR A 129 6.52 0.25 11.13
CA TYR A 129 5.46 -0.17 10.21
C TYR A 129 4.52 -1.21 10.83
N HIS A 130 3.34 -1.43 10.26
CA HIS A 130 2.33 -2.35 10.79
C HIS A 130 2.37 -3.73 10.14
N VAL A 131 2.72 -3.78 8.84
CA VAL A 131 2.85 -5.02 8.07
C VAL A 131 4.18 -4.97 7.30
N GLY A 132 4.94 -6.07 7.33
CA GLY A 132 6.18 -6.24 6.58
C GLY A 132 6.05 -7.33 5.53
N ILE A 133 6.72 -7.17 4.38
CA ILE A 133 6.61 -8.10 3.26
C ILE A 133 7.99 -8.35 2.66
N ASP A 134 8.42 -9.60 2.68
CA ASP A 134 9.72 -9.98 2.12
C ASP A 134 9.67 -10.26 0.61
N ARG A 135 10.83 -10.56 0.03
CA ARG A 135 11.00 -10.76 -1.41
C ARG A 135 10.24 -11.98 -1.94
N ASP A 136 10.00 -12.99 -1.11
CA ASP A 136 9.24 -14.19 -1.52
C ASP A 136 7.75 -14.06 -1.19
N GLY A 137 7.32 -12.90 -0.70
CA GLY A 137 5.91 -12.60 -0.41
C GLY A 137 5.42 -13.12 0.94
N ASN A 138 6.32 -13.48 1.86
CA ASN A 138 5.91 -13.74 3.24
C ASN A 138 5.48 -12.43 3.91
N ILE A 139 4.37 -12.47 4.64
CA ILE A 139 3.79 -11.31 5.31
C ILE A 139 4.03 -11.44 6.81
N TYR A 140 4.56 -10.39 7.43
CA TYR A 140 4.92 -10.34 8.84
C TYR A 140 4.04 -9.32 9.56
N GLU A 141 3.50 -9.74 10.71
CA GLU A 141 2.90 -8.83 11.68
C GLU A 141 4.00 -8.00 12.32
N LEU A 142 3.91 -6.68 12.17
CA LEU A 142 4.84 -5.74 12.78
C LEU A 142 4.14 -4.99 13.91
N ARG A 143 4.03 -3.66 13.86
CA ARG A 143 3.35 -2.85 14.88
C ARG A 143 1.84 -3.10 14.88
N THR A 144 1.25 -3.06 16.07
CA THR A 144 -0.20 -3.16 16.26
C THR A 144 -0.93 -2.01 15.54
N PRO A 145 -2.03 -2.27 14.80
CA PRO A 145 -2.75 -1.25 14.01
C PRO A 145 -3.50 -0.20 14.85
N GLU A 146 -3.54 -0.33 16.17
CA GLU A 146 -4.15 0.64 17.09
C GLU A 146 -3.19 1.78 17.47
N ILE A 147 -1.89 1.62 17.25
CA ILE A 147 -0.86 2.60 17.60
C ILE A 147 -0.21 3.11 16.32
N ALA A 148 -0.25 4.43 16.12
CA ALA A 148 0.34 5.08 14.95
C ALA A 148 1.80 4.68 14.77
N GLY A 149 2.17 4.39 13.52
CA GLY A 149 3.53 4.13 13.08
C GLY A 149 4.44 5.37 13.12
N ASP A 150 5.68 5.18 12.68
CA ASP A 150 6.70 6.23 12.56
C ASP A 150 7.38 6.12 11.19
N THR A 151 8.04 7.19 10.73
CA THR A 151 8.66 7.21 9.39
C THR A 151 9.95 8.02 9.28
N ALA A 152 10.45 8.58 10.39
CA ALA A 152 11.55 9.55 10.40
C ALA A 152 11.33 10.75 9.44
N THR A 153 10.07 11.11 9.19
CA THR A 153 9.66 12.30 8.42
C THR A 153 8.64 13.13 9.22
N ASP A 154 8.27 14.30 8.72
CA ASP A 154 7.51 15.32 9.45
C ASP A 154 5.98 15.25 9.26
N TYR A 155 5.48 14.35 8.41
CA TYR A 155 4.03 14.18 8.22
C TYR A 155 3.38 13.42 9.39
N ASP A 156 2.11 13.72 9.63
CA ASP A 156 1.33 13.06 10.67
C ASP A 156 0.96 11.61 10.27
N THR A 157 1.54 10.63 10.97
CA THR A 157 1.27 9.20 10.77
C THR A 157 -0.07 8.70 11.34
N THR A 158 -0.85 9.54 12.03
CA THR A 158 -2.17 9.13 12.53
C THR A 158 -3.11 8.87 11.36
N GLY A 159 -3.80 7.73 11.44
CA GLY A 159 -4.67 7.27 10.37
C GLY A 159 -4.00 6.43 9.30
N HIS A 160 -2.68 6.27 9.31
CA HIS A 160 -1.98 5.50 8.27
C HIS A 160 -1.74 4.06 8.70
N LEU A 161 -2.23 3.10 7.91
CA LEU A 161 -1.66 1.74 7.88
C LEU A 161 -0.40 1.76 7.01
N LEU A 162 0.75 1.72 7.67
CA LEU A 162 2.06 1.63 7.02
C LEU A 162 2.42 0.18 6.67
N VAL A 163 2.64 -0.10 5.40
CA VAL A 163 3.09 -1.40 4.87
C VAL A 163 4.50 -1.27 4.31
N LEU A 164 5.44 -2.05 4.84
CA LEU A 164 6.84 -2.12 4.44
C LEU A 164 7.06 -3.27 3.46
N CYS A 165 7.67 -2.99 2.31
CA CYS A 165 8.31 -4.01 1.47
C CYS A 165 9.81 -4.01 1.73
N GLU A 166 10.36 -5.15 2.16
CA GLU A 166 11.80 -5.34 2.38
C GLU A 166 12.57 -5.17 1.06
N GLY A 167 13.60 -4.33 1.09
CA GLY A 167 14.48 -4.05 -0.04
C GLY A 167 14.72 -2.56 -0.31
N ASP A 168 15.68 -2.29 -1.19
CA ASP A 168 15.98 -0.97 -1.74
C ASP A 168 15.51 -0.91 -3.18
N PHE A 169 14.27 -0.49 -3.41
CA PHE A 169 13.70 -0.40 -4.76
C PHE A 169 14.17 0.80 -5.60
N ASP A 170 15.17 1.57 -5.15
CA ASP A 170 15.97 2.38 -6.08
C ASP A 170 17.05 1.53 -6.77
N LYS A 171 17.33 0.31 -6.27
CA LYS A 171 18.36 -0.62 -6.79
C LYS A 171 17.83 -1.98 -7.19
N GLU A 172 16.85 -2.50 -6.45
CA GLU A 172 16.30 -3.85 -6.62
C GLU A 172 14.98 -3.80 -7.41
N ALA A 173 14.75 -4.83 -8.22
CA ALA A 173 13.43 -5.08 -8.79
C ALA A 173 12.49 -5.66 -7.72
N VAL A 174 11.21 -5.31 -7.82
CA VAL A 174 10.14 -5.92 -7.00
C VAL A 174 9.81 -7.29 -7.60
N SER A 175 9.77 -8.33 -6.78
CA SER A 175 9.32 -9.64 -7.25
C SER A 175 7.79 -9.67 -7.39
N GLU A 176 7.26 -10.53 -8.27
CA GLU A 176 5.81 -10.70 -8.38
C GLU A 176 5.19 -11.24 -7.08
N ALA A 177 5.92 -12.09 -6.34
CA ALA A 177 5.44 -12.62 -5.06
C ALA A 177 5.29 -11.51 -4.00
N GLN A 178 6.30 -10.64 -3.87
CA GLN A 178 6.27 -9.49 -2.97
C GLN A 178 5.19 -8.48 -3.37
N LEU A 179 5.06 -8.18 -4.66
CA LEU A 179 4.03 -7.26 -5.16
C LEU A 179 2.62 -7.82 -4.95
N HIS A 180 2.41 -9.12 -5.17
CA HIS A 180 1.14 -9.79 -4.91
C HIS A 180 0.80 -9.79 -3.41
N ALA A 181 1.78 -10.07 -2.55
CA ALA A 181 1.61 -10.00 -1.10
C ALA A 181 1.29 -8.57 -0.62
N ALA A 182 1.88 -7.54 -1.22
CA ALA A 182 1.52 -6.15 -0.96
C ALA A 182 0.07 -5.85 -1.35
N ALA A 183 -0.38 -6.35 -2.50
CA ALA A 183 -1.78 -6.23 -2.90
C ALA A 183 -2.73 -6.95 -1.92
N LEU A 184 -2.37 -8.16 -1.46
CA LEU A 184 -3.12 -8.88 -0.42
C LEU A 184 -3.21 -8.10 0.89
N ALA A 185 -2.10 -7.50 1.34
CA ALA A 185 -2.07 -6.69 2.56
C ALA A 185 -2.99 -5.47 2.47
N PHE A 186 -2.97 -4.73 1.35
CA PHE A 186 -3.85 -3.57 1.19
C PHE A 186 -5.32 -3.94 0.94
N ALA A 187 -5.59 -5.06 0.28
CA ALA A 187 -6.96 -5.56 0.12
C ALA A 187 -7.54 -6.03 1.46
N TRP A 188 -6.76 -6.77 2.25
CA TRP A 188 -7.11 -7.12 3.62
C TRP A 188 -7.36 -5.88 4.49
N ALA A 189 -6.51 -4.86 4.39
CA ALA A 189 -6.66 -3.60 5.12
C ALA A 189 -7.95 -2.86 4.74
N THR A 190 -8.29 -2.83 3.46
CA THR A 190 -9.54 -2.24 2.94
C THR A 190 -10.76 -2.89 3.61
N GLN A 191 -10.79 -4.22 3.70
CA GLN A 191 -11.90 -4.95 4.33
C GLN A 191 -11.89 -4.82 5.86
N THR A 192 -10.72 -4.91 6.49
CA THR A 192 -10.57 -4.90 7.95
C THR A 192 -10.89 -3.54 8.55
N PHE A 193 -10.39 -2.46 7.93
CA PHE A 193 -10.51 -1.11 8.45
C PHE A 193 -11.61 -0.29 7.75
N HIS A 194 -12.31 -0.87 6.78
CA HIS A 194 -13.38 -0.22 6.02
C HIS A 194 -12.94 1.08 5.34
N ILE A 195 -11.75 1.05 4.72
CA ILE A 195 -11.12 2.18 4.03
C ILE A 195 -11.10 1.97 2.52
N ALA A 196 -11.21 3.04 1.74
CA ALA A 196 -11.19 2.94 0.28
C ALA A 196 -9.77 2.69 -0.26
N THR A 197 -9.66 1.96 -1.37
CA THR A 197 -8.36 1.71 -2.04
C THR A 197 -7.74 3.00 -2.60
N ASP A 198 -8.54 4.03 -2.84
CA ASP A 198 -8.12 5.38 -3.24
C ASP A 198 -7.27 6.10 -2.18
N THR A 199 -7.27 5.61 -0.94
CA THR A 199 -6.44 6.15 0.14
C THR A 199 -5.00 5.64 0.11
N LEU A 200 -4.67 4.70 -0.78
CA LEU A 200 -3.33 4.15 -0.93
C LEU A 200 -2.40 5.18 -1.58
N ALA A 201 -1.34 5.54 -0.85
CA ALA A 201 -0.28 6.43 -1.31
C ALA A 201 1.10 5.81 -1.04
N GLY A 202 2.14 6.32 -1.69
CA GLY A 202 3.53 6.04 -1.36
C GLY A 202 4.03 7.06 -0.36
N HIS A 203 5.06 6.72 0.40
CA HIS A 203 5.64 7.64 1.39
C HIS A 203 6.05 8.99 0.77
N ARG A 204 6.64 8.99 -0.43
CA ARG A 204 7.00 10.21 -1.18
C ARG A 204 5.83 11.10 -1.58
N ASP A 205 4.60 10.59 -1.58
CA ASP A 205 3.41 11.41 -1.85
C ASP A 205 3.03 12.27 -0.63
N LEU A 206 3.60 11.97 0.54
CA LEU A 206 3.26 12.55 1.84
C LEU A 206 4.42 13.33 2.48
N ALA A 207 5.66 13.01 2.08
CA ALA A 207 6.88 13.59 2.65
C ALA A 207 8.00 13.72 1.60
N GLN A 208 9.01 14.53 1.90
CA GLN A 208 10.21 14.66 1.08
C GLN A 208 11.15 13.47 1.29
N THR A 209 10.99 12.40 0.50
CA THR A 209 11.76 11.16 0.59
C THR A 209 11.79 10.43 -0.76
N SER A 210 12.77 9.55 -1.00
CA SER A 210 12.73 8.63 -2.13
C SER A 210 11.85 7.40 -1.86
N CYS A 211 11.46 7.12 -0.63
CA CYS A 211 10.59 5.98 -0.29
C CYS A 211 9.25 6.06 -1.06
N PRO A 212 8.74 4.98 -1.69
CA PRO A 212 9.13 3.58 -1.56
C PRO A 212 10.15 3.10 -2.62
N GLY A 213 10.99 3.99 -3.15
CA GLY A 213 11.94 3.67 -4.21
C GLY A 213 11.31 3.64 -5.60
N THR A 214 12.12 3.85 -6.63
CA THR A 214 11.67 4.06 -8.01
C THR A 214 10.90 2.88 -8.58
N ASN A 215 11.39 1.66 -8.40
CA ASN A 215 10.80 0.46 -9.00
C ASN A 215 9.45 0.11 -8.36
N LEU A 216 9.34 0.19 -7.04
CA LEU A 216 8.08 -0.08 -6.34
C LEU A 216 7.06 1.05 -6.53
N TYR A 217 7.51 2.30 -6.57
CA TYR A 217 6.63 3.43 -6.87
C TYR A 217 6.06 3.40 -8.29
N ALA A 218 6.75 2.77 -9.26
CA ALA A 218 6.22 2.58 -10.61
C ALA A 218 4.92 1.76 -10.63
N HIS A 219 4.79 0.73 -9.77
CA HIS A 219 3.56 -0.06 -9.65
C HIS A 219 2.42 0.73 -9.01
N LEU A 220 2.74 1.63 -8.08
CA LEU A 220 1.75 2.53 -7.49
C LEU A 220 1.27 3.58 -8.51
N SER A 221 2.19 4.34 -9.08
CA SER A 221 1.89 5.47 -9.98
C SER A 221 1.25 5.05 -11.30
N SER A 222 1.58 3.86 -11.83
CA SER A 222 0.89 3.29 -13.02
C SER A 222 -0.50 2.72 -12.71
N GLY A 223 -0.89 2.68 -11.44
CA GLY A 223 -2.13 2.06 -10.96
C GLY A 223 -2.12 0.53 -10.96
N ASP A 224 -0.99 -0.12 -11.24
CA ASP A 224 -0.86 -1.58 -11.22
C ASP A 224 -1.22 -2.18 -9.85
N LEU A 225 -0.60 -1.66 -8.79
CA LEU A 225 -0.86 -2.14 -7.44
C LEU A 225 -2.34 -1.93 -7.05
N LYS A 226 -2.92 -0.78 -7.38
CA LYS A 226 -4.33 -0.49 -7.12
C LYS A 226 -5.28 -1.44 -7.87
N ARG A 227 -4.98 -1.77 -9.12
CA ARG A 227 -5.74 -2.77 -9.89
C ARG A 227 -5.68 -4.14 -9.22
N ARG A 228 -4.49 -4.61 -8.84
CA ARG A 228 -4.32 -5.89 -8.14
C ARG A 228 -5.12 -5.96 -6.83
N VAL A 229 -5.13 -4.87 -6.05
CA VAL A 229 -5.95 -4.76 -4.83
C VAL A 229 -7.44 -4.87 -5.17
N ASN A 230 -7.91 -4.11 -6.16
CA ASN A 230 -9.32 -4.12 -6.57
C ASN A 230 -9.76 -5.49 -7.14
N ASP A 231 -8.89 -6.18 -7.89
CA ASP A 231 -9.17 -7.50 -8.44
C ASP A 231 -9.31 -8.55 -7.32
N LEU A 232 -8.47 -8.49 -6.30
CA LEU A 232 -8.59 -9.33 -5.09
C LEU A 232 -9.92 -9.08 -4.37
N LEU A 233 -10.29 -7.80 -4.19
CA LEU A 233 -11.56 -7.43 -3.56
C LEU A 233 -12.79 -7.85 -4.37
N ALA A 234 -12.71 -7.78 -5.71
CA ALA A 234 -13.76 -8.25 -6.61
C ALA A 234 -13.88 -9.79 -6.61
N GLY A 235 -12.76 -10.49 -6.36
CA GLY A 235 -12.71 -11.94 -6.23
C GLY A 235 -13.37 -12.47 -4.95
N GLY A 236 -13.41 -11.66 -3.88
CA GLY A 236 -14.10 -12.01 -2.64
C GLY A 236 -13.48 -11.50 -1.36
N THR A 237 -13.71 -12.23 -0.27
CA THR A 237 -13.06 -11.97 1.01
C THR A 237 -11.56 -12.20 0.89
N VAL A 238 -10.78 -11.24 1.37
CA VAL A 238 -9.32 -11.31 1.47
C VAL A 238 -8.95 -11.43 2.94
N ASN A 239 -8.41 -12.58 3.32
CA ASN A 239 -8.07 -12.87 4.70
C ASN A 239 -6.56 -13.03 4.88
N LEU A 240 -5.99 -12.29 5.83
CA LEU A 240 -4.66 -12.56 6.35
C LEU A 240 -4.77 -13.33 7.66
N GLN A 241 -4.56 -14.64 7.57
CA GLN A 241 -4.62 -15.54 8.72
C GLN A 241 -3.37 -15.38 9.56
N ARG A 242 -3.55 -14.85 10.78
CA ARG A 242 -2.47 -14.79 11.77
C ARG A 242 -2.08 -16.20 12.18
N VAL A 243 -0.83 -16.57 11.96
CA VAL A 243 -0.24 -17.82 12.42
C VAL A 243 0.89 -17.47 13.37
N CYS A 244 0.76 -17.92 14.63
CA CYS A 244 1.71 -17.63 15.70
C CYS A 244 2.31 -18.92 16.28
N GLY A 245 3.23 -18.78 17.24
CA GLY A 245 3.79 -19.90 17.98
C GLY A 245 4.71 -20.81 17.17
N PRO A 246 4.89 -22.07 17.59
CA PRO A 246 5.92 -22.96 17.02
C PRO A 246 5.79 -23.22 15.52
N ALA A 247 4.57 -23.28 14.99
CA ALA A 247 4.36 -23.48 13.55
C ALA A 247 4.86 -22.28 12.72
N ALA A 248 4.56 -21.06 13.18
CA ALA A 248 5.04 -19.84 12.53
C ALA A 248 6.56 -19.68 12.67
N ALA A 249 7.10 -20.01 13.85
CA ALA A 249 8.54 -20.00 14.09
C ALA A 249 9.28 -20.99 13.17
N ALA A 250 8.71 -22.16 12.90
CA ALA A 250 9.26 -23.10 11.94
C ALA A 250 9.26 -22.54 10.50
N THR A 251 8.21 -21.82 10.10
CA THR A 251 8.17 -21.12 8.81
C THR A 251 9.28 -20.07 8.73
N VAL A 252 9.45 -19.24 9.76
CA VAL A 252 10.52 -18.23 9.78
C VAL A 252 11.91 -18.88 9.75
N ALA A 253 12.13 -19.96 10.51
CA ALA A 253 13.39 -20.68 10.49
C ALA A 253 13.70 -21.29 9.10
N ALA A 254 12.68 -21.73 8.37
CA ALA A 254 12.85 -22.18 6.99
C ALA A 254 13.23 -21.04 6.05
N ILE A 255 12.63 -19.85 6.21
CA ILE A 255 13.03 -18.66 5.45
C ILE A 255 14.51 -18.33 5.72
N GLU A 256 14.93 -18.32 6.98
CA GLU A 256 16.32 -18.03 7.38
C GLU A 256 17.34 -19.08 6.88
N ALA A 257 16.90 -20.31 6.64
CA ALA A 257 17.74 -21.37 6.09
C ALA A 257 18.03 -21.19 4.59
N GLY A 258 17.15 -20.49 3.86
CA GLY A 258 17.18 -20.37 2.39
C GLY A 258 16.71 -21.64 1.68
#